data_AF-A0A831X380-F1
#
_entry.id   AF-A0A831X380-F1
#
_cell.length_a   1.000
_cell.length_b   1.000
_cell.length_c   1.000
_cell.angle_alpha   90.00
_cell.angle_beta   90.00
_cell.angle_gamma   90.00
#
_symmetry.space_group_name_H-M   'P 1'
#
loop_
_entity.id
_entity.type
_entity.pdbx_description
1 polymer ?
#
loop_
_entity_poly.entity_id
_entity_poly.type
_entity_poly.pdbx_seq_one_letter_code
_entity_poly.pdbx_strand_id
1 'polypeptide(L)'
;MIQPSNPDYYVFSILRGEEELAAAKLDVAAGKHISNITIVLSDGAAGLEGVVKNKDSQKVAGGVSITLLPVDDDKREAALYNYTMQSDSAGKYKVTGIAPGRYYLIVGERPPLPREEELIAVRSTTGSAIEQYLEERKEKAIRVEFKRGEKKVVDLFSP
;
A
#
# COMPACT_ATOMS: atom_id res chain seq x y z
N MET A 1 -6.04 -1.43 -9.11
CA MET A 1 -5.15 -0.24 -9.07
C MET A 1 -4.78 0.10 -10.50
N ILE A 2 -4.79 1.38 -10.87
CA ILE A 2 -4.24 1.82 -12.16
C ILE A 2 -2.72 1.89 -11.98
N GLN A 3 -1.96 1.07 -12.70
CA GLN A 3 -0.50 1.10 -12.69
C GLN A 3 0.02 1.43 -14.10
N PRO A 4 0.93 2.40 -14.24
CA PRO A 4 1.59 2.67 -15.51
C PRO A 4 2.36 1.44 -15.99
N SER A 5 2.40 1.21 -17.31
CA SER A 5 3.20 0.13 -17.90
C SER A 5 4.71 0.40 -17.78
N ASN A 6 5.11 1.67 -17.73
CA ASN A 6 6.49 2.06 -17.44
C ASN A 6 6.70 2.08 -15.90
N PRO A 7 7.55 1.20 -15.35
CA PRO A 7 7.73 1.05 -13.90
C PRO A 7 8.43 2.24 -13.22
N ASP A 8 8.99 3.19 -13.98
CA ASP A 8 9.61 4.41 -13.45
C ASP A 8 8.58 5.49 -13.09
N TYR A 9 7.30 5.27 -13.44
CA TYR A 9 6.20 6.16 -13.15
C TYR A 9 5.20 5.54 -12.16
N TYR A 10 4.54 6.40 -11.41
CA TYR A 10 3.42 6.04 -10.54
C TYR A 10 2.26 7.02 -10.73
N VAL A 11 1.06 6.61 -10.34
CA VAL A 11 -0.10 7.52 -10.34
C VAL A 11 0.01 8.44 -9.13
N PHE A 12 0.18 9.73 -9.39
CA PHE A 12 0.29 10.74 -8.34
C PHE A 12 -1.08 11.26 -7.92
N SER A 13 -1.99 11.43 -8.89
CA SER A 13 -3.30 12.05 -8.67
C SER A 13 -4.32 11.58 -9.70
N ILE A 14 -5.60 11.55 -9.30
CA ILE A 14 -6.74 11.34 -10.20
C ILE A 14 -7.69 12.51 -10.00
N LEU A 15 -7.84 13.36 -11.02
CA LEU A 15 -8.62 14.59 -10.92
C LEU A 15 -9.89 14.52 -11.74
N ARG A 16 -10.92 15.26 -11.32
CA ARG A 16 -12.02 15.70 -12.19
C ARG A 16 -12.17 17.21 -12.09
N GLY A 17 -11.62 17.92 -13.07
CA GLY A 17 -11.41 19.37 -12.94
C GLY A 17 -10.36 19.63 -11.85
N GLU A 18 -10.76 20.35 -10.80
CA GLU A 18 -9.89 20.67 -9.64
C GLU A 18 -10.10 19.70 -8.45
N GLU A 19 -11.05 18.77 -8.56
CA GLU A 19 -11.39 17.81 -7.50
C GLU A 19 -10.43 16.60 -7.52
N GLU A 20 -9.74 16.33 -6.40
CA GLU A 20 -8.95 15.11 -6.19
C GLU A 20 -9.86 13.92 -5.84
N LEU A 21 -9.72 12.84 -6.61
CA LEU A 21 -10.56 11.65 -6.52
C LEU A 21 -9.84 10.44 -5.93
N ALA A 22 -8.54 10.51 -5.67
CA ALA A 22 -7.75 9.39 -5.15
C ALA A 22 -8.32 8.74 -3.87
N ALA A 23 -8.96 9.54 -3.01
CA ALA A 23 -9.63 9.11 -1.78
C ALA A 23 -11.16 9.35 -1.80
N ALA A 24 -11.72 9.86 -2.90
CA ALA A 24 -13.13 10.24 -2.94
C ALA A 24 -14.05 9.02 -3.11
N LYS A 25 -15.17 9.01 -2.37
CA LYS A 25 -16.28 8.08 -2.65
C LYS A 25 -17.05 8.60 -3.86
N LEU A 26 -16.96 7.87 -4.96
CA LEU A 26 -17.63 8.25 -6.21
C LEU A 26 -18.98 7.55 -6.31
N ASP A 27 -20.07 8.32 -6.23
CA ASP A 27 -21.42 7.77 -6.37
C ASP A 27 -21.74 7.52 -7.85
N VAL A 28 -21.87 6.25 -8.21
CA VAL A 28 -22.10 5.78 -9.59
C VAL A 28 -23.43 5.02 -9.66
N ALA A 29 -24.47 5.71 -10.12
CA ALA A 29 -25.77 5.09 -10.41
C ALA A 29 -25.75 4.30 -11.73
N ALA A 30 -26.70 3.37 -11.90
CA ALA A 30 -26.85 2.61 -13.14
C ALA A 30 -27.01 3.57 -14.35
N GLY A 31 -26.21 3.35 -15.40
CA GLY A 31 -26.20 4.20 -16.59
C GLY A 31 -25.47 5.54 -16.45
N LYS A 32 -24.89 5.86 -15.28
CA LYS A 32 -24.12 7.08 -15.08
C LYS A 32 -22.72 6.94 -15.69
N HIS A 33 -22.40 7.83 -16.62
CA HIS A 33 -21.05 7.95 -17.18
C HIS A 33 -20.26 9.01 -16.39
N ILE A 34 -19.01 8.70 -16.07
CA ILE A 34 -18.10 9.63 -15.41
C ILE A 34 -17.03 10.01 -16.43
N SER A 35 -17.01 11.30 -16.79
CA SER A 35 -16.14 11.87 -17.79
C SER A 35 -15.21 12.92 -17.18
N ASN A 36 -14.27 13.42 -17.99
CA ASN A 36 -13.30 14.47 -17.63
C ASN A 36 -12.38 14.06 -16.47
N ILE A 37 -11.96 12.80 -16.45
CA ILE A 37 -10.97 12.29 -15.52
C ILE A 37 -9.57 12.54 -16.07
N THR A 38 -8.73 13.23 -15.30
CA THR A 38 -7.31 13.43 -15.57
C THR A 38 -6.50 12.55 -14.64
N ILE A 39 -5.66 11.67 -15.20
CA ILE A 39 -4.71 10.88 -14.40
C ILE A 39 -3.34 11.53 -14.53
N VAL A 40 -2.78 11.97 -13.41
CA VAL A 40 -1.45 12.58 -13.36
C VAL A 40 -0.45 11.50 -12.97
N LEU A 41 0.55 11.30 -13.83
CA LEU A 41 1.68 10.43 -13.55
C LEU A 41 2.87 11.26 -13.10
N SER A 42 3.58 10.76 -12.09
CA SER A 42 4.89 11.30 -11.70
C SER A 42 5.96 10.25 -11.95
N ASP A 43 7.14 10.71 -12.33
CA ASP A 43 8.33 9.88 -12.46
C ASP A 43 9.00 9.64 -11.10
N GLY A 44 10.03 8.81 -11.11
CA GLY A 44 10.80 8.49 -9.91
C GLY A 44 10.04 7.57 -8.96
N ALA A 45 9.24 6.66 -9.52
CA ALA A 45 8.69 5.56 -8.77
C ALA A 45 9.81 4.71 -8.14
N ALA A 46 9.56 4.26 -6.92
CA ALA A 46 10.39 3.31 -6.23
C ALA A 46 10.01 1.87 -6.57
N GLY A 47 10.91 0.95 -6.23
CA GLY A 47 10.72 -0.49 -6.37
C GLY A 47 11.14 -1.24 -5.11
N LEU A 48 10.45 -2.35 -4.86
CA LEU A 48 10.77 -3.27 -3.77
C LEU A 48 10.75 -4.70 -4.31
N GLU A 49 11.76 -5.48 -3.96
CA GLU A 49 11.83 -6.90 -4.25
C GLU A 49 12.46 -7.68 -3.10
N GLY A 50 12.36 -9.00 -3.15
CA GLY A 50 13.00 -9.87 -2.15
C GLY A 50 12.43 -11.28 -2.17
N VAL A 51 12.74 -12.04 -1.11
CA VAL A 51 12.24 -13.41 -0.92
C VAL A 51 11.51 -13.52 0.41
N VAL A 52 10.35 -14.18 0.38
CA VAL A 52 9.63 -14.60 1.57
C VAL A 52 10.10 -15.99 1.99
N LYS A 53 10.45 -16.13 3.27
CA LYS A 53 10.83 -17.39 3.91
C LYS A 53 9.90 -17.68 5.07
N ASN A 54 9.67 -18.94 5.40
CA ASN A 54 8.96 -19.29 6.62
C ASN A 54 9.86 -19.01 7.84
N LYS A 55 9.32 -18.35 8.88
CA LYS A 55 10.08 -17.91 10.05
C LYS A 55 10.80 -19.07 10.76
N ASP A 56 10.12 -20.21 10.91
CA ASP A 56 10.65 -21.35 11.67
C ASP A 56 11.63 -22.18 10.85
N SER A 57 11.23 -22.56 9.63
CA SER A 57 12.02 -23.47 8.80
C SER A 57 13.07 -22.80 7.92
N GLN A 58 13.01 -21.46 7.80
CA GLN A 58 13.85 -20.65 6.91
C GLN A 58 13.76 -21.01 5.41
N LYS A 59 12.85 -21.93 5.04
CA LYS A 59 12.59 -22.33 3.65
C LYS A 59 11.77 -21.25 2.95
N VAL A 60 11.91 -21.15 1.62
CA VAL A 60 11.09 -20.23 0.82
C VAL A 60 9.59 -20.54 0.99
N ALA A 61 8.79 -19.49 1.08
CA ALA A 61 7.35 -19.57 1.26
C ALA A 61 6.67 -18.85 0.09
N GLY A 62 6.01 -19.61 -0.78
CA GLY A 62 5.27 -19.07 -1.93
C GLY A 62 3.79 -18.83 -1.65
N GLY A 63 3.16 -17.97 -2.46
CA GLY A 63 1.74 -17.61 -2.31
C GLY A 63 1.45 -16.73 -1.09
N VAL A 64 2.48 -16.17 -0.45
CA VAL A 64 2.33 -15.32 0.74
C VAL A 64 1.95 -13.91 0.30
N SER A 65 0.83 -13.42 0.82
CA SER A 65 0.36 -12.04 0.64
C SER A 65 1.29 -11.04 1.32
N ILE A 66 1.61 -9.94 0.63
CA ILE A 66 2.45 -8.86 1.11
C ILE A 66 1.73 -7.55 0.81
N THR A 67 1.62 -6.67 1.81
CA THR A 67 0.93 -5.39 1.68
C THR A 67 1.86 -4.24 2.08
N LEU A 68 1.95 -3.22 1.23
CA LEU A 68 2.49 -1.90 1.56
C LEU A 68 1.34 -0.96 1.87
N LEU A 69 1.33 -0.42 3.09
CA LEU A 69 0.33 0.52 3.57
C LEU A 69 1.02 1.84 3.93
N PRO A 70 0.58 3.00 3.43
CA PRO A 70 1.19 4.28 3.78
C PRO A 70 1.20 4.51 5.29
N VAL A 71 2.26 5.13 5.81
CA VAL A 71 2.29 5.57 7.21
C VAL A 71 1.40 6.81 7.40
N ASP A 72 1.31 7.68 6.38
CA ASP A 72 0.50 8.90 6.44
C ASP A 72 -1.00 8.58 6.21
N ASP A 73 -1.89 9.05 7.10
CA ASP A 73 -3.32 8.74 7.07
C ASP A 73 -4.05 9.19 5.81
N ASP A 74 -3.81 10.43 5.35
CA ASP A 74 -4.46 10.98 4.15
C ASP A 74 -4.14 10.14 2.91
N LYS A 75 -2.91 9.63 2.82
CA LYS A 75 -2.50 8.73 1.72
C LYS A 75 -3.06 7.32 1.90
N ARG A 76 -3.31 6.90 3.14
CA ARG A 76 -3.85 5.57 3.47
C ARG A 76 -5.28 5.41 2.97
N GLU A 77 -6.09 6.46 3.10
CA GLU A 77 -7.47 6.50 2.60
C GLU A 77 -7.51 6.51 1.06
N ALA A 78 -6.46 7.02 0.41
CA ALA A 78 -6.28 6.94 -1.03
C ALA A 78 -5.82 5.54 -1.49
N ALA A 79 -6.68 4.85 -2.24
CA ALA A 79 -6.39 3.50 -2.76
C ALA A 79 -5.14 3.45 -3.65
N LEU A 80 -4.74 4.59 -4.24
CA LEU A 80 -3.54 4.72 -5.09
C LEU A 80 -2.24 4.38 -4.38
N TYR A 81 -2.15 4.60 -3.07
CA TYR A 81 -0.92 4.37 -2.31
C TYR A 81 -0.91 3.01 -1.59
N ASN A 82 -1.91 2.16 -1.80
CA ASN A 82 -2.02 0.85 -1.16
C ASN A 82 -1.57 -0.25 -2.12
N TYR A 83 -0.43 -0.91 -1.88
CA TYR A 83 0.06 -1.98 -2.76
C TYR A 83 -0.13 -3.34 -2.12
N THR A 84 -0.68 -4.29 -2.87
CA THR A 84 -0.78 -5.69 -2.46
C THR A 84 -0.18 -6.56 -3.54
N MET A 85 0.65 -7.52 -3.14
CA MET A 85 1.31 -8.48 -4.01
C MET A 85 1.35 -9.85 -3.33
N GLN A 86 1.69 -10.89 -4.09
CA GLN A 86 1.95 -12.22 -3.55
C GLN A 86 3.33 -12.69 -4.00
N SER A 87 4.00 -13.46 -3.15
CA SER A 87 5.21 -14.17 -3.55
C SER A 87 4.89 -15.31 -4.51
N ASP A 88 5.81 -15.58 -5.43
CA ASP A 88 5.74 -16.71 -6.37
C ASP A 88 6.06 -18.05 -5.70
N SER A 89 6.06 -19.15 -6.46
CA SER A 89 6.37 -20.49 -5.94
C SER A 89 7.79 -20.63 -5.38
N ALA A 90 8.71 -19.74 -5.75
CA ALA A 90 10.07 -19.67 -5.21
C ALA A 90 10.19 -18.68 -4.03
N GLY A 91 9.05 -18.16 -3.55
CA GLY A 91 8.99 -17.15 -2.49
C GLY A 91 9.40 -15.75 -2.94
N LYS A 92 9.72 -15.52 -4.23
CA LYS A 92 10.15 -14.21 -4.70
C LYS A 92 8.98 -13.28 -4.86
N TYR A 93 9.18 -12.01 -4.55
CA TYR A 93 8.18 -10.98 -4.78
C TYR A 93 8.84 -9.73 -5.37
N LYS A 94 8.05 -8.96 -6.12
CA LYS A 94 8.48 -7.70 -6.71
C LYS A 94 7.29 -6.77 -6.88
N VAL A 95 7.52 -5.49 -6.60
CA VAL A 95 6.59 -4.40 -6.85
C VAL A 95 7.36 -3.19 -7.38
N THR A 96 6.77 -2.52 -8.35
CA THR A 96 7.28 -1.30 -8.99
C THR A 96 6.18 -0.25 -9.03
N GLY A 97 6.48 0.97 -9.46
CA GLY A 97 5.47 2.03 -9.48
C GLY A 97 5.10 2.53 -8.09
N ILE A 98 5.98 2.36 -7.09
CA ILE A 98 5.72 2.79 -5.71
C ILE A 98 5.94 4.31 -5.61
N ALA A 99 4.91 5.04 -5.20
CA ALA A 99 5.07 6.46 -4.87
C ALA A 99 6.09 6.65 -3.73
N PRO A 100 7.02 7.62 -3.80
CA PRO A 100 7.91 7.94 -2.70
C PRO A 100 7.16 8.27 -1.41
N GLY A 101 7.66 7.76 -0.28
CA GLY A 101 7.01 7.92 1.03
C GLY A 101 7.37 6.83 2.03
N ARG A 102 6.72 6.88 3.19
CA ARG A 102 6.89 5.93 4.28
C ARG A 102 5.75 4.92 4.28
N TYR A 103 6.09 3.64 4.45
CA TYR A 103 5.16 2.54 4.39
C TYR A 103 5.39 1.54 5.52
N TYR A 104 4.30 0.92 5.96
CA TYR A 104 4.31 -0.36 6.65
C TYR A 104 4.29 -1.48 5.61
N LEU A 105 5.24 -2.41 5.72
CA LEU A 105 5.34 -3.64 4.95
C LEU A 105 4.87 -4.80 5.81
N ILE A 106 3.77 -5.43 5.41
CA ILE A 106 3.05 -6.44 6.19
C ILE A 106 3.05 -7.75 5.42
N VAL A 107 3.37 -8.85 6.09
CA VAL A 107 3.42 -10.20 5.53
C VAL A 107 2.26 -11.04 6.08
N GLY A 108 1.52 -11.71 5.18
CA GLY A 108 0.38 -12.55 5.50
C GLY A 108 -0.95 -11.82 5.38
N GLU A 109 -1.90 -12.19 6.24
CA GLU A 109 -3.24 -11.62 6.26
C GLU A 109 -3.16 -10.10 6.51
N ARG A 110 -3.70 -9.31 5.57
CA ARG A 110 -3.86 -7.87 5.79
C ARG A 110 -4.75 -7.72 7.04
N PRO A 111 -4.29 -7.04 8.09
CA PRO A 111 -5.11 -6.78 9.26
C PRO A 111 -6.44 -6.14 8.82
N PRO A 112 -7.60 -6.58 9.33
CA PRO A 112 -8.85 -5.86 9.06
C PRO A 112 -8.64 -4.41 9.49
N LEU A 113 -8.91 -3.47 8.59
CA LEU A 113 -8.93 -2.07 8.98
C LEU A 113 -10.01 -1.89 10.06
N PRO A 114 -9.76 -1.10 11.12
CA PRO A 114 -10.77 -0.82 12.12
C PRO A 114 -12.00 -0.22 11.44
N ARG A 115 -13.20 -0.52 11.95
CA ARG A 115 -14.43 0.08 11.41
C ARG A 115 -14.42 1.60 11.63
N GLU A 116 -15.13 2.37 10.81
CA GLU A 116 -15.21 3.84 10.97
C GLU A 116 -15.56 4.26 12.42
N GLU A 117 -16.45 3.51 13.09
CA GLU A 117 -16.82 3.74 14.49
C GLU A 117 -15.65 3.52 15.49
N GLU A 118 -14.78 2.55 15.22
CA GLU A 118 -13.58 2.27 16.03
C GLU A 118 -12.48 3.32 15.76
N LEU A 119 -12.38 3.81 14.51
CA LEU A 119 -11.46 4.88 14.14
C LEU A 119 -11.80 6.20 14.85
N ILE A 120 -13.10 6.51 15.00
CA ILE A 120 -13.57 7.71 15.72
C ILE A 120 -13.19 7.64 17.20
N ALA A 121 -13.37 6.48 17.82
CA ALA A 121 -13.02 6.28 19.23
C ALA A 121 -11.51 6.47 19.49
N VAL A 122 -10.65 5.94 18.61
CA VAL A 122 -9.19 5.98 18.83
C VAL A 122 -8.55 7.31 18.36
N ARG A 123 -9.08 7.97 17.32
CA ARG A 123 -8.68 9.34 16.91
C ARG A 123 -8.83 10.37 18.05
N SER A 124 -9.72 10.11 19.01
CA SER A 124 -9.97 11.01 20.15
C SER A 124 -8.88 11.00 21.22
N THR A 125 -7.98 10.01 21.22
CA THR A 125 -7.13 9.74 22.40
C THR A 125 -5.63 9.68 22.12
N THR A 126 -5.13 9.13 21.00
CA THR A 126 -3.68 9.05 20.71
C THR A 126 -3.43 8.68 19.24
N GLY A 127 -2.91 9.60 18.42
CA GLY A 127 -2.44 9.30 17.06
C GLY A 127 -3.46 8.60 16.13
N SER A 128 -3.00 8.13 14.97
CA SER A 128 -3.82 7.36 14.06
C SER A 128 -4.21 6.02 14.69
N ALA A 129 -5.51 5.74 14.79
CA ALA A 129 -6.06 4.48 15.28
C ALA A 129 -5.47 3.23 14.61
N ILE A 130 -5.15 3.37 13.33
CA ILE A 130 -4.56 2.33 12.51
C ILE A 130 -3.07 2.19 12.84
N GLU A 131 -2.37 3.28 13.13
CA GLU A 131 -0.98 3.19 13.59
C GLU A 131 -0.90 2.46 14.92
N GLN A 132 -1.74 2.77 15.90
CA GLN A 132 -1.78 2.02 17.16
C GLN A 132 -2.07 0.54 16.92
N TYR A 133 -3.05 0.23 16.06
CA TYR A 133 -3.40 -1.15 15.73
C TYR A 133 -2.27 -1.92 15.01
N LEU A 134 -1.55 -1.27 14.10
CA LEU A 134 -0.38 -1.84 13.43
C LEU A 134 0.82 -1.94 14.38
N GLU A 135 0.96 -0.98 15.30
CA GLU A 135 2.01 -0.95 16.32
C GLU A 135 1.78 -2.01 17.42
N GLU A 136 0.54 -2.30 17.79
CA GLU A 136 0.20 -3.42 18.68
C GLU A 136 0.52 -4.77 18.01
N ARG A 137 0.46 -4.80 16.67
CA ARG A 137 0.90 -5.93 15.84
C ARG A 137 2.35 -5.80 15.37
N LYS A 138 3.18 -4.99 16.05
CA LYS A 138 4.58 -4.64 15.75
C LYS A 138 5.44 -5.80 15.26
N GLU A 139 5.19 -7.02 15.72
CA GLU A 139 5.92 -8.21 15.27
C GLU A 139 5.74 -8.55 13.78
N LYS A 140 4.72 -7.99 13.11
CA LYS A 140 4.34 -8.37 11.73
C LYS A 140 4.46 -7.24 10.69
N ALA A 141 4.78 -6.01 11.11
CA ALA A 141 4.87 -4.85 10.22
C ALA A 141 6.27 -4.22 10.25
N ILE A 142 6.93 -4.17 9.10
CA ILE A 142 8.26 -3.55 8.93
C ILE A 142 8.07 -2.14 8.38
N ARG A 143 8.70 -1.13 9.00
CA ARG A 143 8.72 0.22 8.43
C ARG A 143 9.76 0.34 7.33
N VAL A 144 9.35 0.81 6.17
CA VAL A 144 10.22 1.10 5.04
C VAL A 144 9.95 2.51 4.51
N GLU A 145 11.00 3.21 4.11
CA GLU A 145 10.91 4.49 3.44
C GLU A 145 11.45 4.34 2.02
N PHE A 146 10.77 4.93 1.05
CA PHE A 146 11.19 4.99 -0.35
C PHE A 146 11.43 6.44 -0.76
N LYS A 147 12.65 6.72 -1.20
CA LYS A 147 13.01 7.96 -1.90
C LYS A 147 12.70 7.82 -3.39
N ARG A 148 12.69 8.97 -4.08
CA ARG A 148 12.46 9.04 -5.53
C ARG A 148 13.43 8.12 -6.29
N GLY A 149 12.89 7.19 -7.09
CA GLY A 149 13.64 6.23 -7.90
C GLY A 149 14.34 5.12 -7.11
N GLU A 150 14.13 5.01 -5.79
CA GLU A 150 14.85 4.08 -4.94
C GLU A 150 14.40 2.64 -5.18
N LYS A 151 15.36 1.71 -5.27
CA LYS A 151 15.11 0.27 -5.34
C LYS A 151 15.61 -0.38 -4.06
N LYS A 152 14.75 -1.15 -3.39
CA LYS A 152 15.11 -1.88 -2.17
C LYS A 152 14.96 -3.38 -2.35
N VAL A 153 15.86 -4.10 -1.69
CA VAL A 153 15.77 -5.55 -1.53
C VAL A 153 15.53 -5.84 -0.04
N VAL A 154 14.41 -6.50 0.28
CA VAL A 154 14.04 -6.84 1.66
C VAL A 154 13.58 -8.29 1.72
N ASP A 155 14.31 -9.14 2.41
CA ASP A 155 13.83 -10.49 2.70
C ASP A 155 12.77 -10.43 3.81
N LEU A 156 11.71 -11.21 3.63
CA LEU A 156 10.55 -11.23 4.50
C LEU A 156 10.36 -12.59 5.13
N PHE A 157 9.78 -12.61 6.32
CA PHE A 157 9.44 -13.85 6.99
C PHE A 157 7.92 -13.97 7.10
N SER A 158 7.38 -15.08 6.59
CA SER A 158 5.99 -15.43 6.87
C SER A 158 5.85 -15.69 8.37
N PRO A 159 4.71 -15.31 8.97
CA PRO A 159 4.37 -15.77 10.31
C PRO A 159 4.44 -17.28 10.46
#